data_AF-A0A3S4HKB7-F1
#
_entry.id   AF-A0A3S4HKB7-F1
#
_cell.length_a   1.000
_cell.length_b   1.000
_cell.length_c   1.000
_cell.angle_alpha   90.00
_cell.angle_beta   90.00
_cell.angle_gamma   90.00
#
_symmetry.space_group_name_H-M   'P 1'
#
loop_
_entity.id
_entity.type
_entity.pdbx_description
1 polymer ?
#
loop_
_entity_poly.entity_id
_entity_poly.type
_entity_poly.pdbx_seq_one_letter_code
_entity_poly.pdbx_strand_id
1 'polypeptide(L)'
;MAKTCVGSTWCRYGVGDSVGFGVTLEHRYKGIRTPHKMKFGVSGCTRECAEAQGKDVGIIATENGWNLYVCGNGGMKPRHADLLAADLDRETLVRYLDRFMMFYIRHRR
;
A
#
# COMPACT_ATOMS: atom_id res chain seq x y z
N MET A 1 3.87 -9.05 -2.53
CA MET A 1 4.15 -9.34 -1.11
C MET A 1 3.99 -8.06 -0.29
N ALA A 2 2.90 -8.02 0.46
CA ALA A 2 2.47 -6.93 1.30
C ALA A 2 2.99 -7.13 2.72
N LYS A 3 3.74 -6.15 3.22
CA LYS A 3 4.04 -6.04 4.64
C LYS A 3 2.86 -5.35 5.32
N THR A 4 2.37 -5.91 6.42
CA THR A 4 1.29 -5.33 7.20
C THR A 4 1.73 -5.14 8.65
N CYS A 5 1.14 -4.17 9.34
CA CYS A 5 1.12 -4.18 10.79
C CYS A 5 -0.12 -4.94 11.28
N VAL A 6 -0.21 -5.19 12.58
CA VAL A 6 -1.30 -5.98 13.18
C VAL A 6 -2.70 -5.32 13.06
N GLY A 7 -2.76 -4.03 12.70
CA GLY A 7 -4.00 -3.31 12.39
C GLY A 7 -4.96 -3.17 13.56
N SER A 8 -6.20 -2.77 13.26
CA SER A 8 -7.30 -2.70 14.25
C SER A 8 -7.68 -4.05 14.84
N THR A 9 -7.19 -5.15 14.28
CA THR A 9 -7.42 -6.51 14.79
C THR A 9 -6.80 -6.73 16.17
N TRP A 10 -5.62 -6.13 16.42
CA TRP A 10 -4.88 -6.33 17.68
C TRP A 10 -4.26 -5.07 18.27
N CYS A 11 -4.01 -4.03 17.46
CA CYS A 11 -3.41 -2.80 17.95
C CYS A 11 -4.48 -1.89 18.57
N ARG A 12 -4.26 -1.45 19.81
CA ARG A 12 -5.10 -0.42 20.47
C ARG A 12 -5.18 0.92 19.73
N TYR A 13 -4.25 1.17 18.81
CA TYR A 13 -4.19 2.38 17.98
C TYR A 13 -4.60 2.11 16.52
N GLY A 14 -4.94 0.87 16.19
CA GLY A 14 -5.32 0.50 14.84
C GLY A 14 -6.67 1.10 14.48
N VAL A 15 -6.69 1.88 13.41
CA VAL A 15 -7.88 2.51 12.83
C VAL A 15 -8.47 1.61 11.76
N GLY A 16 -7.61 1.09 10.87
CA GLY A 16 -7.98 0.17 9.80
C GLY A 16 -7.46 -1.24 10.01
N ASP A 17 -8.23 -2.22 9.52
CA ASP A 17 -7.78 -3.60 9.38
C ASP A 17 -6.74 -3.70 8.25
N SER A 18 -5.47 -3.57 8.60
CA SER A 18 -4.35 -3.69 7.67
C SER A 18 -4.05 -5.13 7.26
N VAL A 19 -4.33 -6.11 8.13
CA VAL A 19 -4.02 -7.52 7.85
C VAL A 19 -4.97 -8.05 6.78
N GLY A 20 -6.28 -7.91 6.97
CA GLY A 20 -7.28 -8.36 6.00
C GLY A 20 -7.17 -7.59 4.68
N PHE A 21 -6.85 -6.30 4.73
CA PHE A 21 -6.63 -5.54 3.50
C PHE A 21 -5.36 -5.98 2.76
N GLY A 22 -4.26 -6.22 3.48
CA GLY A 22 -3.04 -6.77 2.89
C GLY A 22 -3.25 -8.13 2.21
N VAL A 23 -4.00 -9.04 2.84
CA VAL A 23 -4.40 -10.33 2.24
C VAL A 23 -5.19 -10.10 0.96
N THR A 24 -6.18 -9.19 0.97
CA THR A 24 -6.97 -8.86 -0.23
C THR A 24 -6.09 -8.41 -1.39
N LEU A 25 -5.12 -7.53 -1.13
CA LEU A 25 -4.19 -7.03 -2.14
C LEU A 25 -3.26 -8.14 -2.67
N GLU A 26 -2.77 -9.02 -1.79
CA GLU A 26 -2.00 -10.19 -2.22
C GLU A 26 -2.82 -11.09 -3.13
N HIS A 27 -4.07 -11.42 -2.78
CA HIS A 27 -4.92 -12.24 -3.65
C HIS A 27 -5.21 -11.58 -5.00
N ARG A 28 -5.31 -10.24 -5.04
CA ARG A 28 -5.57 -9.47 -6.26
C ARG A 28 -4.34 -9.39 -7.18
N TYR A 29 -3.17 -9.12 -6.62
CA TYR A 29 -1.95 -8.81 -7.38
C TYR A 29 -0.93 -9.97 -7.39
N LYS A 30 -1.21 -11.11 -6.76
CA LYS A 30 -0.34 -12.29 -6.87
C LYS A 30 -0.18 -12.70 -8.33
N GLY A 31 1.04 -13.08 -8.70
CA GLY A 31 1.35 -13.58 -10.04
C GLY A 31 1.43 -12.51 -11.13
N ILE A 32 1.18 -11.22 -10.83
CA ILE A 32 1.41 -10.17 -11.83
C ILE A 32 2.91 -10.07 -12.12
N ARG A 33 3.25 -10.07 -13.41
CA ARG A 33 4.61 -9.70 -13.83
C ARG A 33 4.71 -8.18 -13.73
N THR A 34 5.79 -7.66 -13.18
CA THR A 34 6.06 -6.22 -13.07
C THR A 34 7.51 -5.96 -13.51
N PRO A 35 7.88 -4.75 -13.97
CA PRO A 35 9.26 -4.44 -14.35
C PRO A 35 10.29 -4.81 -13.28
N HIS A 36 9.97 -4.55 -12.01
CA HIS A 36 10.78 -4.91 -10.85
C HIS A 36 9.93 -5.53 -9.74
N LYS A 37 10.59 -6.12 -8.74
CA LYS A 37 9.91 -6.77 -7.60
C LYS A 37 9.15 -5.72 -6.76
N MET A 38 7.86 -5.59 -7.05
CA MET A 38 6.96 -4.68 -6.34
C MET A 38 6.72 -5.11 -4.88
N LYS A 39 6.83 -4.15 -3.98
CA LYS A 39 6.60 -4.27 -2.54
C LYS A 39 5.37 -3.43 -2.18
N PHE A 40 4.49 -4.04 -1.39
CA PHE A 40 3.32 -3.36 -0.85
C PHE A 40 3.48 -3.19 0.66
N GLY A 41 2.91 -2.13 1.21
CA GLY A 41 2.84 -1.90 2.65
C GLY A 41 1.46 -1.42 3.06
N VAL A 42 0.87 -2.03 4.09
CA VAL A 42 -0.43 -1.61 4.63
C VAL A 42 -0.30 -1.36 6.13
N SER A 43 -0.44 -0.10 6.53
CA SER A 43 -0.47 0.30 7.95
C SER A 43 -1.89 0.64 8.37
N GLY A 44 -2.32 0.07 9.49
CA GLY A 44 -3.65 0.30 10.05
C GLY A 44 -3.81 1.65 10.77
N CYS A 45 -2.79 2.50 10.82
CA CYS A 45 -2.88 3.90 11.29
C CYS A 45 -1.65 4.70 10.83
N THR A 46 -1.68 6.02 11.08
CA THR A 46 -0.60 6.97 10.75
C THR A 46 0.72 6.76 11.50
N ARG A 47 0.75 5.88 12.51
CA ARG A 47 2.01 5.43 13.16
C ARG A 47 2.88 4.55 12.27
N GLU A 48 2.34 4.11 11.13
CA GLU A 48 3.14 3.65 10.00
C GLU A 48 4.02 2.41 10.27
N CYS A 49 3.66 1.56 11.25
CA CYS A 49 4.50 0.43 11.68
C CYS A 49 4.83 -0.62 10.60
N ALA A 50 4.17 -0.60 9.43
CA ALA A 50 4.48 -1.48 8.31
C ALA A 50 5.52 -0.89 7.32
N GLU A 51 6.06 0.29 7.61
CA GLU A 51 6.92 1.11 6.74
C GLU A 51 6.36 1.23 5.31
N ALA A 52 5.05 1.48 5.22
CA ALA A 52 4.28 1.65 4.00
C ALA A 52 4.82 2.74 3.06
N GLN A 53 5.30 3.88 3.59
CA GLN A 53 5.92 4.93 2.77
C GLN A 53 7.27 4.52 2.19
N GLY A 54 7.92 3.49 2.74
CA GLY A 54 9.14 2.91 2.18
C GLY A 54 8.89 1.85 1.11
N LYS A 55 7.64 1.60 0.69
CA LYS A 55 7.29 0.58 -0.32
C LYS A 55 6.93 1.21 -1.65
N ASP A 56 6.96 0.42 -2.72
CA ASP A 56 6.54 0.88 -4.06
C ASP A 56 5.08 1.34 -4.05
N VAL A 57 4.25 0.67 -3.24
CA VAL A 57 2.88 1.06 -2.92
C VAL A 57 2.67 1.02 -1.41
N GLY A 58 2.33 2.15 -0.82
CA GLY A 58 2.02 2.31 0.60
C GLY A 58 0.55 2.65 0.81
N ILE A 59 -0.09 2.01 1.78
CA ILE A 59 -1.48 2.23 2.14
C ILE A 59 -1.53 2.47 3.64
N ILE A 60 -2.09 3.61 4.06
CA ILE A 60 -2.13 4.02 5.46
C ILE A 60 -3.56 4.41 5.82
N ALA A 61 -4.13 3.76 6.84
CA ALA A 61 -5.44 4.14 7.36
C ALA A 61 -5.35 5.48 8.12
N THR A 62 -6.37 6.30 7.89
CA THR A 62 -6.65 7.54 8.62
C THR A 62 -8.05 7.45 9.22
N GLU A 63 -8.44 8.44 10.02
CA GLU A 63 -9.80 8.53 10.55
C GLU A 63 -10.86 8.76 9.45
N ASN A 64 -10.43 9.33 8.32
CA ASN A 64 -11.31 9.67 7.19
C ASN A 64 -11.29 8.61 6.07
N GLY A 65 -10.44 7.59 6.15
CA GLY A 65 -10.33 6.56 5.12
C GLY A 65 -8.91 6.01 4.97
N TRP A 66 -8.42 5.97 3.73
CA TRP A 66 -7.11 5.41 3.40
C TRP A 66 -6.33 6.33 2.47
N ASN A 67 -5.08 6.59 2.84
CA ASN A 67 -4.12 7.30 2.02
C ASN A 67 -3.33 6.30 1.17
N LEU A 68 -3.25 6.57 -0.12
CA LEU A 68 -2.49 5.80 -1.10
C LEU A 68 -1.21 6.55 -1.45
N TYR A 69 -0.08 5.91 -1.21
CA TYR A 69 1.26 6.37 -1.53
C TYR A 69 1.89 5.49 -2.61
N VAL A 70 2.70 6.07 -3.49
CA VAL A 70 3.38 5.35 -4.58
C VAL A 70 4.83 5.79 -4.76
N CYS A 71 5.60 4.97 -5.47
CA CYS A 71 6.99 5.28 -5.87
C CYS A 71 8.00 5.32 -4.71
N GLY A 72 7.71 4.69 -3.57
CA GLY A 72 8.69 4.52 -2.49
C GLY A 72 9.70 3.42 -2.78
N ASN A 73 10.85 3.46 -2.12
CA ASN A 73 11.89 2.44 -2.24
C ASN A 73 12.59 2.22 -0.89
N GLY A 74 12.45 1.01 -0.34
CA GLY A 74 13.17 0.59 0.87
C GLY A 74 14.45 -0.22 0.58
N GLY A 75 14.97 -0.16 -0.66
CA GLY A 75 16.18 -0.86 -1.10
C GLY A 75 17.46 -0.01 -0.97
N MET A 76 18.45 -0.27 -1.83
CA MET A 76 19.79 0.33 -1.74
C MET A 76 19.81 1.87 -1.82
N LYS A 77 18.88 2.46 -2.57
CA LYS A 77 18.70 3.92 -2.67
C LYS A 77 17.36 4.28 -2.04
N PRO A 78 17.29 4.49 -0.72
CA PRO A 78 16.03 4.67 -0.03
C PRO A 78 15.34 5.95 -0.49
N ARG A 79 14.01 5.87 -0.65
CA ARG A 79 13.14 6.99 -1.03
C ARG A 79 11.78 6.80 -0.38
N HIS A 80 11.23 7.87 0.19
CA HIS A 80 9.83 7.88 0.62
C HIS A 80 8.89 7.99 -0.58
N ALA A 81 7.77 7.28 -0.48
CA ALA A 81 6.70 7.34 -1.44
C ALA A 81 6.00 8.71 -1.43
N ASP A 82 5.44 9.10 -2.56
CA ASP A 82 4.64 10.31 -2.69
C ASP A 82 3.16 9.98 -2.43
N LEU A 83 2.44 10.90 -1.77
CA LEU A 83 1.00 10.78 -1.60
C LEU A 83 0.31 10.94 -2.95
N LEU A 84 -0.33 9.87 -3.44
CA LEU A 84 -1.09 9.89 -4.68
C LEU A 84 -2.51 10.42 -4.46
N ALA A 85 -3.15 9.97 -3.38
CA ALA A 85 -4.50 10.37 -3.01
C ALA A 85 -4.75 10.08 -1.52
N ALA A 86 -5.56 10.92 -0.88
CA ALA A 86 -5.89 10.83 0.53
C ALA A 86 -7.38 10.51 0.75
N ASP A 87 -7.70 10.03 1.96
CA ASP A 87 -9.06 9.86 2.47
C ASP A 87 -9.99 9.05 1.55
N LEU A 88 -9.43 8.00 0.94
CA LEU A 88 -10.15 7.12 0.05
C LEU A 88 -10.91 6.03 0.81
N ASP A 89 -12.08 5.66 0.33
CA ASP A 89 -12.67 4.37 0.66
C ASP A 89 -11.88 3.21 0.00
N ARG A 90 -12.06 1.98 0.49
CA ARG A 90 -11.29 0.82 0.00
C ARG A 90 -11.54 0.53 -1.48
N GLU A 91 -12.76 0.69 -1.97
CA GLU A 91 -13.09 0.39 -3.37
C GLU A 91 -12.43 1.41 -4.30
N THR A 92 -12.53 2.69 -3.98
CA THR A 92 -11.87 3.77 -4.73
C THR A 92 -10.36 3.63 -4.72
N LEU A 93 -9.77 3.29 -3.56
CA LEU A 93 -8.34 3.02 -3.45
C LEU A 93 -7.90 1.88 -4.36
N VAL A 94 -8.60 0.75 -4.36
CA VAL A 94 -8.27 -0.39 -5.23
C VAL A 94 -8.38 0.00 -6.71
N ARG A 95 -9.41 0.76 -7.10
CA ARG A 95 -9.56 1.26 -8.48
C ARG A 95 -8.40 2.16 -8.89
N TYR A 96 -7.92 3.01 -7.99
CA TYR A 96 -6.78 3.90 -8.26
C TYR A 96 -5.49 3.12 -8.37
N LEU A 97 -5.29 2.18 -7.45
CA LEU A 97 -4.15 1.28 -7.46
C LEU A 97 -4.11 0.42 -8.74
N ASP A 98 -5.25 -0.11 -9.20
CA ASP A 98 -5.32 -0.85 -10.46
C ASP A 98 -4.84 -0.01 -11.65
N ARG A 99 -5.28 1.24 -11.73
CA ARG A 99 -4.86 2.17 -12.81
C ARG A 99 -3.37 2.47 -12.73
N PHE A 100 -2.85 2.70 -11.53
CA PHE A 100 -1.41 2.86 -11.32
C PHE A 100 -0.64 1.61 -11.76
N MET A 101 -1.09 0.43 -11.35
CA MET A 101 -0.47 -0.85 -11.71
C MET A 101 -0.51 -1.09 -13.23
N MET A 102 -1.61 -0.77 -13.91
CA MET A 102 -1.70 -0.85 -15.38
C MET A 102 -0.70 0.09 -16.05
N PHE A 103 -0.59 1.33 -15.58
CA PHE A 103 0.38 2.30 -16.09
C PHE A 103 1.81 1.78 -15.90
N TYR A 104 2.14 1.37 -14.68
CA TYR A 104 3.46 0.87 -14.30
C TYR A 104 3.84 -0.43 -15.05
N ILE A 105 2.88 -1.32 -15.28
CA ILE A 105 3.05 -2.54 -16.09
C ILE A 105 3.20 -2.21 -17.58
N ARG A 106 2.54 -1.18 -18.10
CA ARG A 106 2.65 -0.83 -19.53
C ARG A 106 4.00 -0.20 -19.86
N HIS A 107 4.54 0.61 -18.96
CA HIS A 107 5.76 1.37 -19.20
C HIS A 107 7.03 0.60 -18.79
N ARG A 108 7.07 -0.73 -18.99
CA ARG A 108 8.30 -1.53 -18.81
C ARG A 108 9.25 -1.25 -19.97
N ARG A 109 10.01 -0.16 -19.86
CA ARG A 109 11.29 -0.03 -20.53
C ARG A 109 12.38 -0.61 -19.62
#